data_AF-X1RVQ3-F1
#
_entry.id   AF-X1RVQ3-F1
#
_cell.length_a   1.000
_cell.length_b   1.000
_cell.length_c   1.000
_cell.angle_alpha   90.00
_cell.angle_beta   90.00
_cell.angle_gamma   90.00
#
_symmetry.space_group_name_H-M   'P 1'
#
loop_
_entity.id
_entity.type
_entity.pdbx_description
1 polymer ?
#
loop_
_entity_poly.entity_id
_entity_poly.type
_entity_poly.pdbx_seq_one_letter_code
_entity_poly.pdbx_strand_id
1 'polypeptide(L)'
;EDMVRDLQTRLQRYGAEDFQIEKIALTQEQVQTLGLPPMPAKTSDPRYDRFAASYGEEAVELDALPPDQLESIVRDAIVSLIDATAWDAQIAKAKEEQEDIQRQIDELLENLE
;
A
#
# COMPACT_ATOMS: atom_id res chain seq x y z
N GLU A 1 16.48 -0.29 -8.36
CA GLU A 1 16.68 -0.20 -6.90
C GLU A 1 16.80 -1.60 -6.29
N ASP A 2 17.64 -1.78 -5.28
CA ASP A 2 17.99 -3.11 -4.73
C ASP A 2 16.85 -3.78 -3.96
N MET A 3 16.02 -2.99 -3.25
CA MET A 3 14.89 -3.48 -2.46
C MET A 3 13.84 -4.24 -3.29
N VAL A 4 13.46 -3.70 -4.46
CA VAL A 4 12.46 -4.33 -5.35
C VAL A 4 12.94 -5.69 -5.86
N ARG A 5 14.22 -5.76 -6.28
CA ARG A 5 14.87 -6.99 -6.72
C ARG A 5 14.92 -8.05 -5.62
N ASP A 6 15.30 -7.64 -4.41
CA ASP A 6 15.41 -8.51 -3.25
C ASP A 6 14.03 -9.08 -2.82
N LEU A 7 12.99 -8.24 -2.81
CA LEU A 7 11.61 -8.68 -2.59
C LEU A 7 11.15 -9.70 -3.62
N GLN A 8 11.41 -9.45 -4.91
CA GLN A 8 11.06 -10.39 -5.99
C GLN A 8 11.74 -11.75 -5.78
N THR A 9 13.04 -11.72 -5.47
CA THR A 9 13.83 -12.93 -5.22
C THR A 9 13.28 -13.73 -4.04
N ARG A 10 12.90 -13.06 -2.94
CA ARG A 10 12.32 -13.73 -1.78
C ARG A 10 10.94 -14.31 -2.05
N LEU A 11 10.05 -13.56 -2.69
CA LEU A 11 8.69 -14.03 -3.00
C LEU A 11 8.75 -15.28 -3.89
N GLN A 12 9.58 -15.28 -4.93
CA GLN A 12 9.82 -16.45 -5.77
C GLN A 12 10.39 -17.62 -4.98
N ARG A 13 11.37 -17.36 -4.09
CA ARG A 13 11.94 -18.40 -3.21
C ARG A 13 10.88 -19.05 -2.32
N TYR A 14 9.85 -18.31 -1.91
CA TYR A 14 8.76 -18.82 -1.08
C TYR A 14 7.58 -19.40 -1.90
N GLY A 15 7.72 -19.52 -3.22
CA GLY A 15 6.73 -20.16 -4.09
C GLY A 15 5.64 -19.22 -4.62
N ALA A 16 5.81 -17.90 -4.53
CA ALA A 16 4.94 -16.99 -5.25
C ALA A 16 5.30 -17.00 -6.74
N GLU A 17 4.32 -17.28 -7.60
CA GLU A 17 4.53 -17.43 -9.05
C GLU A 17 3.92 -16.28 -9.85
N ASP A 18 2.75 -15.78 -9.45
CA ASP A 18 2.02 -14.72 -10.15
C ASP A 18 1.88 -13.49 -9.25
N PHE A 19 2.82 -12.58 -9.35
CA PHE A 19 2.81 -11.32 -8.61
C PHE A 19 3.52 -10.21 -9.38
N GLN A 20 3.12 -8.98 -9.08
CA GLN A 20 3.80 -7.77 -9.52
C GLN A 20 4.25 -6.99 -8.29
N ILE A 21 5.46 -6.41 -8.34
CA ILE A 21 5.95 -5.53 -7.30
C ILE A 21 5.95 -4.12 -7.84
N GLU A 22 5.18 -3.26 -7.18
CA GLU A 22 5.15 -1.84 -7.45
C GLU A 22 5.70 -1.07 -6.25
N LYS A 23 6.65 -0.17 -6.51
CA LYS A 23 7.13 0.76 -5.49
C LYS A 23 6.22 1.99 -5.48
N ILE A 24 5.41 2.12 -4.44
CA ILE A 24 4.41 3.18 -4.32
C ILE A 24 4.90 4.41 -3.55
N ALA A 25 5.91 4.25 -2.68
CA ALA A 25 6.40 5.30 -1.79
C ALA A 25 7.91 5.52 -1.94
N LEU A 26 8.36 6.72 -1.57
CA LEU A 26 9.74 7.18 -1.67
C LEU A 26 10.30 7.08 -3.11
N THR A 27 9.47 7.34 -4.12
CA THR A 27 9.93 7.43 -5.51
C THR A 27 10.76 8.70 -5.71
N GLN A 28 11.60 8.72 -6.75
CA GLN A 28 12.41 9.90 -7.05
C GLN A 28 11.54 11.15 -7.28
N GLU A 29 10.39 10.99 -7.92
CA GLU A 29 9.40 12.05 -8.13
C GLU A 29 8.81 12.56 -6.81
N GLN A 30 8.44 11.66 -5.89
CA GLN A 30 7.95 12.04 -4.56
C GLN A 30 9.02 12.79 -3.76
N VAL A 31 10.27 12.32 -3.79
CA VAL A 31 11.40 12.99 -3.13
C VAL A 31 11.56 14.43 -3.63
N GLN A 32 11.51 14.63 -4.95
CA GLN A 32 11.65 15.96 -5.56
C GLN A 32 10.44 16.86 -5.30
N THR A 33 9.23 16.33 -5.48
CA THR A 33 7.98 17.10 -5.38
C THR A 33 7.68 17.52 -3.96
N LEU A 34 7.96 16.65 -2.99
CA LEU A 34 7.72 16.92 -1.57
C LEU A 34 8.89 17.63 -0.89
N GLY A 35 10.00 17.84 -1.60
CA GLY A 35 11.19 18.48 -1.05
C GLY A 35 11.73 17.77 0.19
N LEU A 36 11.76 16.43 0.16
CA LEU A 36 12.14 15.63 1.33
C LEU A 36 13.61 15.88 1.70
N PRO A 37 13.94 16.03 2.99
CA PRO A 37 15.30 16.36 3.42
C PRO A 37 16.27 15.21 3.11
N PRO A 38 17.38 15.48 2.40
CA PRO A 38 18.44 14.49 2.23
C PRO A 38 19.24 14.30 3.52
N MET A 39 19.80 13.11 3.68
CA MET A 39 20.81 12.79 4.69
C MET A 39 22.02 12.13 4.03
N PRO A 40 23.22 12.24 4.62
CA PRO A 40 24.39 11.51 4.13
C PRO A 40 24.09 10.01 4.07
N ALA A 41 24.35 9.39 2.92
CA ALA A 41 24.18 7.96 2.76
C ALA A 41 25.18 7.20 3.63
N LYS A 42 24.76 6.03 4.13
CA LYS A 42 25.58 5.20 5.00
C LYS A 42 26.74 4.58 4.21
N THR A 43 27.93 5.16 4.35
CA THR A 43 29.16 4.69 3.69
C THR A 43 29.58 3.28 4.09
N SER A 44 29.12 2.80 5.25
CA SER A 44 29.34 1.43 5.71
C SER A 44 28.40 0.39 5.06
N ASP A 45 27.36 0.81 4.33
CA ASP A 45 26.50 -0.11 3.59
C ASP A 45 27.30 -0.71 2.42
N PRO A 46 27.38 -2.04 2.26
CA PRO A 46 28.08 -2.69 1.14
C PRO A 46 27.60 -2.26 -0.24
N ARG A 47 26.43 -1.61 -0.32
CA ARG A 47 25.79 -1.12 -1.56
C ARG A 47 26.08 0.35 -1.82
N TYR A 48 26.79 1.04 -0.92
CA TYR A 48 27.06 2.49 -1.00
C TYR A 48 27.64 2.89 -2.35
N ASP A 49 28.70 2.25 -2.83
CA ASP A 49 29.37 2.65 -4.07
C ASP A 49 28.42 2.62 -5.28
N ARG A 50 27.55 1.60 -5.35
CA ARG A 50 26.55 1.47 -6.42
C ARG A 50 25.45 2.52 -6.27
N PHE A 51 25.01 2.77 -5.04
CA PHE A 51 24.03 3.81 -4.73
C PHE A 51 24.57 5.19 -5.12
N ALA A 52 25.77 5.54 -4.65
CA ALA A 52 26.42 6.82 -4.89
C ALA A 52 26.66 7.09 -6.37
N ALA A 53 27.06 6.07 -7.13
CA ALA A 53 27.21 6.19 -8.58
C ALA A 53 25.88 6.48 -9.32
N SER A 54 24.73 6.10 -8.74
CA SER A 54 23.41 6.23 -9.37
C SER A 54 22.62 7.46 -8.88
N TYR A 55 22.76 7.81 -7.59
CA TYR A 55 21.92 8.80 -6.91
C TYR A 55 22.70 9.86 -6.13
N GLY A 56 24.03 9.75 -6.03
CA GLY A 56 24.89 10.64 -5.24
C GLY A 56 25.08 10.18 -3.80
N GLU A 57 25.81 10.97 -3.02
CA GLU A 57 26.21 10.64 -1.65
C GLU A 57 25.12 10.91 -0.60
N GLU A 58 23.99 11.45 -1.05
CA GLU A 58 22.84 11.78 -0.20
C GLU A 58 21.69 10.80 -0.47
N ALA A 59 21.04 10.37 0.60
CA ALA A 59 19.89 9.49 0.59
C ALA A 59 18.73 10.15 1.33
N VAL A 60 17.52 9.87 0.88
CA VAL A 60 16.30 10.18 1.63
C VAL A 60 15.80 8.88 2.25
N GLU A 61 15.54 8.91 3.54
CA GLU A 61 14.99 7.78 4.30
C GLU A 61 13.46 7.89 4.34
N LEU A 62 12.77 6.75 4.51
CA LEU A 62 11.31 6.72 4.50
C LEU A 62 10.67 7.56 5.62
N ASP A 63 11.36 7.70 6.75
CA ASP A 63 10.93 8.51 7.89
C ASP A 63 10.91 10.02 7.59
N ALA A 64 11.51 10.46 6.48
CA ALA A 64 11.39 11.82 5.98
C ALA A 64 10.01 12.12 5.39
N LEU A 65 9.22 11.09 5.00
CA LEU A 65 7.84 11.28 4.52
C LEU A 65 6.90 11.58 5.70
N PRO A 66 6.07 12.64 5.60
CA PRO A 66 5.03 12.89 6.58
C PRO A 66 4.06 11.70 6.70
N PRO A 67 3.66 11.30 7.94
CA PRO A 67 2.83 10.11 8.15
C PRO A 67 1.48 10.13 7.41
N ASP A 68 0.84 11.29 7.33
CA ASP A 68 -0.42 11.52 6.62
C ASP A 68 -0.28 11.36 5.09
N GLN A 69 0.87 11.78 4.55
CA GLN A 69 1.19 11.54 3.14
C GLN A 69 1.44 10.07 2.85
N LEU A 70 2.19 9.39 3.72
CA LEU A 70 2.41 7.94 3.58
C LEU A 70 1.09 7.18 3.66
N GLU A 71 0.20 7.55 4.59
CA GLU A 71 -1.15 6.97 4.70
C GLU A 71 -1.93 7.15 3.39
N SER A 72 -1.91 8.35 2.82
CA SER A 72 -2.63 8.66 1.58
C SER A 72 -2.08 7.85 0.40
N ILE A 73 -0.76 7.80 0.24
CA ILE A 73 -0.10 7.01 -0.81
C ILE A 73 -0.50 5.53 -0.72
N VAL A 74 -0.46 4.96 0.49
CA VAL A 74 -0.82 3.55 0.70
C VAL A 74 -2.31 3.31 0.44
N ARG A 75 -3.17 4.19 0.96
CA ARG A 75 -4.63 4.11 0.75
C ARG A 75 -4.97 4.15 -0.73
N ASP A 76 -4.44 5.11 -1.47
CA ASP A 76 -4.74 5.31 -2.88
C ASP A 76 -4.26 4.14 -3.73
N ALA A 77 -3.05 3.61 -3.44
CA ALA A 77 -2.54 2.41 -4.09
C ALA A 77 -3.46 1.20 -3.86
N ILE A 78 -3.91 0.98 -2.62
CA ILE A 78 -4.84 -0.12 -2.30
C ILE A 78 -6.16 0.08 -3.06
N VAL A 79 -6.75 1.27 -2.98
CA VAL A 79 -8.04 1.58 -3.62
C VAL A 79 -7.97 1.42 -5.13
N SER A 80 -6.85 1.78 -5.77
CA SER A 80 -6.67 1.62 -7.22
C SER A 80 -6.68 0.17 -7.71
N LEU A 81 -6.42 -0.78 -6.82
CA LEU A 81 -6.43 -2.22 -7.12
C LEU A 81 -7.79 -2.87 -6.85
N ILE A 82 -8.75 -2.13 -6.30
CA ILE A 82 -10.10 -2.61 -6.03
C ILE A 82 -10.95 -2.46 -7.29
N ASP A 83 -11.59 -3.54 -7.73
CA ASP A 83 -12.69 -3.48 -8.70
C ASP A 83 -13.90 -2.80 -8.04
N ALA A 84 -14.07 -1.51 -8.32
CA ALA A 84 -15.14 -0.70 -7.73
C ALA A 84 -16.54 -1.26 -8.05
N THR A 85 -16.74 -1.86 -9.23
CA THR A 85 -18.05 -2.42 -9.60
C THR A 85 -18.37 -3.66 -8.77
N ALA A 86 -17.40 -4.57 -8.66
CA ALA A 86 -17.56 -5.76 -7.84
C ALA A 86 -17.71 -5.39 -6.35
N TRP A 87 -16.94 -4.41 -5.88
CA TRP A 87 -16.98 -3.91 -4.51
C TRP A 87 -18.35 -3.31 -4.16
N ASP A 88 -18.85 -2.39 -4.99
CA ASP A 88 -20.15 -1.73 -4.77
C ASP A 88 -21.30 -2.72 -4.84
N ALA A 89 -21.23 -3.72 -5.72
CA ALA A 89 -22.20 -4.81 -5.77
C ALA A 89 -22.22 -5.62 -4.46
N GLN A 90 -21.06 -5.90 -3.85
CA GLN A 90 -21.01 -6.57 -2.55
C GLN A 90 -21.57 -5.69 -1.42
N ILE A 91 -21.30 -4.39 -1.43
CA ILE A 91 -21.87 -3.45 -0.46
C ILE A 91 -23.40 -3.43 -0.55
N ALA A 92 -23.94 -3.32 -1.77
CA ALA A 92 -25.39 -3.30 -2.00
C ALA A 92 -26.05 -4.58 -1.49
N LYS A 93 -25.45 -5.74 -1.81
CA LYS A 93 -25.92 -7.05 -1.34
C LYS A 93 -25.89 -7.16 0.19
N ALA A 94 -24.80 -6.76 0.84
CA ALA A 94 -24.69 -6.80 2.29
C ALA A 94 -25.75 -5.92 2.98
N LYS A 95 -26.07 -4.77 2.37
CA LYS A 95 -27.13 -3.88 2.87
C LYS A 95 -28.52 -4.52 2.75
N GLU A 96 -28.83 -5.14 1.61
CA GLU A 96 -30.09 -5.87 1.40
C GLU A 96 -30.24 -7.01 2.43
N GLU A 97 -29.19 -7.80 2.63
CA GLU A 97 -29.18 -8.87 3.63
C GLU A 97 -29.40 -8.34 5.05
N GLN A 98 -28.80 -7.19 5.39
CA GLN A 98 -29.00 -6.55 6.69
C GLN A 98 -30.46 -6.09 6.89
N GLU A 99 -31.06 -5.48 5.87
CA GLU A 99 -32.46 -5.02 5.91
C GLU A 99 -33.43 -6.19 6.02
N ASP A 100 -33.18 -7.29 5.32
CA ASP A 100 -33.99 -8.51 5.41
C ASP A 100 -33.90 -9.19 6.78
N ILE A 101 -32.69 -9.27 7.36
CA ILE A 101 -32.50 -9.78 8.73
C ILE A 101 -33.27 -8.92 9.72
N GLN A 102 -33.19 -7.58 9.60
CA GLN A 102 -33.91 -6.69 10.48
C GLN A 102 -35.42 -6.90 10.38
N ARG A 103 -35.95 -7.03 9.16
CA ARG A 103 -37.39 -7.29 8.94
C ARG A 103 -37.83 -8.60 9.60
N GLN A 104 -37.05 -9.67 9.45
CA GLN A 104 -37.35 -10.95 10.09
C GLN A 104 -37.33 -10.87 11.62
N ILE A 105 -36.39 -10.11 12.19
CA ILE A 105 -36.34 -9.88 13.64
C ILE A 105 -37.60 -9.15 14.10
N ASP A 106 -38.00 -8.09 13.40
CA ASP A 106 -39.19 -7.31 13.75
C ASP A 106 -40.47 -8.17 13.69
N GLU A 107 -40.63 -8.98 12.63
CA GLU A 107 -41.75 -9.93 12.50
C GLU A 107 -41.79 -10.97 13.64
N LEU A 108 -40.63 -11.48 14.07
CA LEU A 108 -40.56 -12.44 15.19
C LEU A 108 -40.94 -11.79 16.52
N LEU A 109 -40.56 -10.53 16.73
CA LEU A 109 -40.91 -9.79 17.95
C LEU A 109 -42.41 -9.50 18.01
N GLU A 110 -43.03 -9.11 16.90
CA GLU A 110 -44.49 -8.89 16.84
C GLU A 110 -45.29 -10.17 17.12
N ASN A 111 -44.79 -11.34 16.69
CA ASN A 111 -45.47 -12.62 16.93
C ASN A 111 -45.30 -13.17 18.37
N LEU A 112 -44.46 -12.54 19.19
CA LEU A 112 -44.23 -12.90 20.60
C LEU A 112 -45.07 -12.07 21.57
N GLU A 113 -45.63 -10.94 21.14
CA GLU A 113 -46.58 -10.10 21.89
C GLU A 113 -48.03 -10.60 21.75
#